data_AF-A0A4R6CTC2-F1
#
_entry.id   AF-A0A4R6CTC2-F1
#
_cell.length_a   1.000
_cell.length_b   1.000
_cell.length_c   1.000
_cell.angle_alpha   90.00
_cell.angle_beta   90.00
_cell.angle_gamma   90.00
#
_symmetry.space_group_name_H-M   'P 1'
#
loop_
_entity.id
_entity.type
_entity.pdbx_description
1 polymer ?
#
loop_
_entity_poly.entity_id
_entity_poly.type
_entity_poly.pdbx_seq_one_letter_code
_entity_poly.pdbx_strand_id
1 'polypeptide(L)'
;MTTHLLLADITIINGATSTKLKQLNKDAARILAKTIKEESLQFQQRLLHPQDKSTSNQELDIPDQIRKFKKLADDGIITQEEFEEKKKQLLNL
;
A
#
# COMPACT_ATOMS: atom_id res chain seq x y z
N MET A 1 38.21 16.94 23.23
CA MET A 1 37.13 17.09 22.24
C MET A 1 35.81 16.82 22.95
N THR A 2 34.93 17.80 23.08
CA THR A 2 33.61 17.64 23.71
C THR A 2 32.62 17.16 22.65
N THR A 3 32.27 15.87 22.71
CA THR A 3 31.22 15.31 21.85
C THR A 3 29.87 15.78 22.36
N HIS A 4 29.19 16.64 21.61
CA HIS A 4 27.87 17.14 21.99
C HIS A 4 26.80 16.19 21.43
N LEU A 5 25.98 15.63 22.32
CA LEU A 5 24.88 14.75 21.94
C LEU A 5 23.67 15.60 21.54
N LEU A 6 23.24 15.48 20.27
CA LEU A 6 22.03 16.13 19.77
C LEU A 6 20.86 15.14 19.86
N LEU A 7 19.81 15.53 20.58
CA LEU A 7 18.58 14.76 20.76
C LEU A 7 17.38 15.56 20.26
N ALA A 8 16.38 14.85 19.73
CA ALA A 8 15.14 15.43 19.21
C ALA A 8 13.92 14.89 19.95
N ASP A 9 12.90 15.75 20.08
CA ASP A 9 11.58 15.38 20.59
C ASP A 9 10.57 15.46 19.45
N ILE A 10 9.70 14.45 19.34
CA ILE A 10 8.63 14.37 18.34
C ILE A 10 7.30 14.25 19.07
N THR A 11 6.32 15.06 18.68
CA THR A 11 4.95 14.99 19.21
C THR A 11 3.99 14.72 18.05
N ILE A 12 3.20 13.65 18.18
CA ILE A 12 2.16 13.26 17.23
C ILE A 12 0.81 13.57 17.87
N ILE A 13 -0.02 14.34 17.19
CA ILE A 13 -1.35 14.74 17.66
C ILE A 13 -2.39 14.04 16.81
N ASN A 14 -3.26 13.24 17.46
CA ASN A 14 -4.44 12.65 16.85
C ASN A 14 -5.68 13.08 17.63
N GLY A 15 -6.34 14.14 17.14
CA GLY A 15 -7.48 14.74 17.80
C GLY A 15 -7.14 15.20 19.23
N ALA A 16 -7.82 14.62 20.21
CA ALA A 16 -7.57 14.90 21.64
C ALA A 16 -6.36 14.17 22.23
N THR A 17 -5.76 13.23 21.49
CA THR A 17 -4.64 12.41 21.98
C THR A 17 -3.30 12.93 21.47
N SER A 18 -2.29 12.94 22.33
CA SER A 18 -0.91 13.32 22.00
C SER A 18 0.04 12.20 22.39
N THR A 19 0.79 11.68 21.43
CA THR A 19 1.90 10.77 21.66
C THR A 19 3.21 11.52 21.59
N LYS A 20 4.04 11.44 22.63
CA LYS A 20 5.35 12.11 22.70
C LYS A 20 6.47 11.09 22.69
N LEU A 21 7.38 11.24 21.74
CA LEU A 21 8.63 10.51 21.67
C LEU A 21 9.75 11.48 22.06
N LYS A 22 10.45 11.18 23.15
CA LYS A 22 11.49 12.06 23.69
C LYS A 22 12.87 11.47 23.46
N GLN A 23 13.88 12.34 23.42
CA GLN A 23 15.29 11.95 23.39
C GLN A 23 15.65 11.02 22.21
N LEU A 24 15.06 11.25 21.04
CA LEU A 24 15.47 10.53 19.84
C LEU A 24 16.87 10.97 19.43
N ASN A 25 17.71 10.01 19.06
CA ASN A 25 18.97 10.33 18.40
C ASN A 25 18.72 10.90 16.99
N LYS A 26 19.76 11.55 16.45
CA LYS A 26 19.70 12.22 15.15
C LYS A 26 19.29 11.29 14.00
N ASP A 27 19.74 10.05 14.00
CA ASP A 27 19.48 9.11 12.91
C ASP A 27 18.01 8.65 12.90
N ALA A 28 17.48 8.31 14.08
CA ALA A 28 16.08 7.94 14.25
C ALA A 28 15.15 9.11 13.89
N ALA A 29 15.48 10.33 14.33
CA ALA A 29 14.73 11.52 13.96
C ALA A 29 14.74 11.76 12.44
N ARG A 30 15.90 11.57 11.78
CA ARG A 30 16.05 11.72 10.33
C ARG A 30 15.23 10.69 9.57
N ILE A 31 15.28 9.42 9.99
CA ILE A 31 14.51 8.34 9.36
C ILE A 31 13.02 8.63 9.48
N LEU A 32 12.52 8.95 10.69
CA LEU A 32 11.12 9.28 10.91
C LEU A 32 10.66 10.46 10.06
N ALA A 33 11.40 11.58 10.07
CA ALA A 33 11.04 12.75 9.29
C ALA A 33 11.00 12.46 7.78
N LYS A 34 11.96 11.68 7.28
CA LYS A 34 12.00 11.25 5.88
C LYS A 34 10.79 10.36 5.54
N THR A 35 10.56 9.30 6.31
CA THR A 35 9.47 8.36 6.07
C THR A 35 8.11 9.03 6.11
N ILE A 36 7.85 9.90 7.10
CA ILE A 36 6.58 10.64 7.20
C ILE A 36 6.34 11.51 5.97
N LYS A 37 7.38 12.17 5.46
CA LYS A 37 7.28 13.01 4.27
C LYS A 37 7.04 12.18 3.01
N GLU A 38 7.72 11.06 2.85
CA GLU A 38 7.54 10.18 1.69
C GLU A 38 6.14 9.55 1.68
N GLU A 39 5.68 9.03 2.83
CA GLU A 39 4.36 8.44 2.98
C GLU A 39 3.24 9.46 2.78
N SER A 40 3.39 10.70 3.28
CA SER A 40 2.38 11.75 3.08
C SER A 40 2.23 12.12 1.61
N LEU A 41 3.33 12.20 0.86
CA LEU A 41 3.32 12.43 -0.59
C LEU A 41 2.67 11.25 -1.33
N GLN A 42 3.03 10.01 -0.99
CA GLN A 42 2.40 8.83 -1.60
C GLN A 42 0.90 8.78 -1.32
N PHE A 43 0.49 9.08 -0.09
CA PHE A 43 -0.93 9.14 0.27
C PHE A 43 -1.67 10.19 -0.56
N GLN A 44 -1.12 11.40 -0.69
CA GLN A 44 -1.70 12.44 -1.56
C GLN A 44 -1.80 12.00 -3.02
N GLN A 45 -0.77 11.34 -3.56
CA GLN A 45 -0.82 10.80 -4.92
C GLN A 45 -1.92 9.74 -5.10
N ARG A 46 -2.13 8.87 -4.10
CA ARG A 46 -3.24 7.89 -4.10
C ARG A 46 -4.61 8.56 -4.09
N LEU A 47 -4.76 9.70 -3.40
CA LEU A 47 -6.01 10.45 -3.40
C LEU A 47 -6.29 11.12 -4.77
N LEU A 48 -5.25 11.57 -5.46
CA LEU A 48 -5.35 12.22 -6.78
C LEU A 48 -5.54 11.22 -7.93
N HIS A 49 -4.95 10.03 -7.80
CA HIS A 49 -5.11 8.93 -8.75
C HIS A 49 -5.66 7.70 -8.00
N PRO A 50 -6.99 7.58 -7.85
CA PRO A 50 -7.62 6.36 -7.36
C PRO A 50 -7.52 5.29 -8.46
N GLN A 51 -6.31 4.77 -8.68
CA GLN A 51 -6.05 3.61 -9.52
C GLN A 51 -5.47 2.51 -8.64
N ASP A 52 -6.38 1.61 -8.25
CA ASP A 52 -6.20 0.20 -7.93
C ASP A 52 -4.86 -0.21 -7.28
N LYS A 53 -4.75 0.06 -5.97
CA LYS A 53 -4.02 -0.84 -5.08
C LYS A 53 -4.91 -1.28 -3.94
N SER A 54 -5.93 -2.06 -4.28
CA SER A 54 -6.57 -2.99 -3.35
C SER A 54 -5.59 -4.12 -2.99
N THR A 55 -4.65 -3.81 -2.09
CA THR A 55 -3.94 -4.83 -1.31
C THR A 55 -4.59 -4.88 0.07
N SER A 56 -5.83 -5.36 0.10
CA SER A 56 -6.51 -5.75 1.34
C SER A 56 -7.74 -6.56 0.93
N ASN A 57 -7.62 -7.89 0.97
CA ASN A 57 -8.73 -8.86 0.99
C ASN A 57 -9.93 -8.50 0.10
N GLN A 58 -9.70 -8.30 -1.19
CA GLN A 58 -10.79 -8.43 -2.14
C GLN A 58 -10.99 -9.93 -2.37
N GLU A 59 -12.03 -10.45 -1.73
CA GLU A 59 -12.93 -11.39 -2.39
C GLU A 59 -13.28 -10.73 -3.73
N LEU A 60 -12.47 -10.98 -4.76
CA LEU A 60 -12.70 -10.44 -6.09
C LEU A 60 -14.04 -10.99 -6.52
N ASP A 61 -15.01 -10.11 -6.77
CA ASP A 61 -16.30 -10.52 -7.30
C ASP A 61 -16.04 -11.38 -8.55
N ILE A 62 -16.81 -12.46 -8.70
CA ILE A 62 -16.66 -13.46 -9.78
C ILE A 62 -16.48 -12.78 -11.16
N PRO A 63 -17.21 -11.70 -11.52
CA PRO A 63 -17.02 -10.98 -12.77
C PRO A 63 -15.63 -10.35 -12.95
N ASP A 64 -15.01 -9.85 -11.89
CA ASP A 64 -13.69 -9.21 -11.97
C ASP A 64 -12.57 -10.24 -12.15
N GLN A 65 -12.72 -11.42 -11.53
CA GLN A 65 -11.82 -12.55 -11.79
C GLN A 65 -11.91 -12.98 -13.25
N ILE A 66 -13.13 -13.13 -13.79
CA ILE A 66 -13.34 -13.50 -15.20
C ILE A 66 -12.70 -12.47 -16.14
N ARG A 67 -12.84 -11.17 -15.87
CA ARG A 67 -12.19 -10.11 -16.68
C ARG A 67 -10.66 -10.21 -16.66
N LYS A 68 -10.06 -10.52 -15.50
CA LYS A 68 -8.61 -10.72 -15.38
C LYS A 68 -8.13 -11.92 -16.17
N PHE A 69 -8.80 -13.07 -16.05
CA PHE A 69 -8.44 -14.25 -16.82
C PHE A 69 -8.62 -14.03 -18.33
N LYS A 70 -9.66 -13.28 -18.75
CA LYS A 70 -9.84 -12.93 -20.16
C LYS A 70 -8.66 -12.12 -20.69
N LYS A 71 -8.22 -11.12 -19.92
CA LYS A 71 -7.06 -10.31 -20.29
C LYS A 71 -5.79 -11.17 -20.43
N LEU A 72 -5.57 -12.14 -19.55
CA LEU A 72 -4.43 -13.05 -19.66
C LEU A 72 -4.49 -13.92 -20.92
N ALA A 73 -5.69 -14.32 -21.36
CA ALA A 73 -5.87 -15.05 -22.62
C ALA A 73 -5.61 -14.15 -23.83
N ASP A 74 -6.13 -12.92 -23.81
CA ASP A 74 -5.91 -11.91 -24.84
C ASP A 74 -4.41 -11.54 -24.96
N ASP A 75 -3.70 -11.48 -23.83
CA ASP A 75 -2.25 -11.24 -23.74
C ASP A 75 -1.41 -12.49 -24.11
N GLY A 76 -2.06 -13.64 -24.40
CA GLY A 76 -1.40 -14.90 -24.77
C GLY A 76 -0.65 -15.59 -23.63
N ILE A 77 -0.93 -15.21 -22.38
CA ILE A 77 -0.30 -15.78 -21.17
C ILE A 77 -0.94 -17.12 -20.80
N ILE A 78 -2.24 -17.27 -21.04
CA ILE A 78 -2.99 -18.52 -20.90
C ILE A 78 -3.70 -18.84 -22.21
N THR A 79 -4.06 -20.11 -22.45
CA THR A 79 -4.84 -20.47 -23.62
C THR A 79 -6.33 -20.16 -23.44
N GLN A 80 -7.07 -20.12 -24.55
CA GLN A 80 -8.52 -19.92 -24.52
C GLN A 80 -9.24 -21.07 -23.79
N GLU A 81 -8.72 -22.30 -23.86
CA GLU A 81 -9.26 -23.42 -23.09
C GLU A 81 -9.09 -23.23 -21.58
N GLU A 82 -7.90 -22.83 -21.13
CA GLU A 82 -7.60 -22.58 -19.71
C GLU A 82 -8.49 -21.47 -19.13
N PHE A 83 -8.77 -20.43 -19.93
CA PHE A 83 -9.72 -19.38 -19.57
C PHE A 83 -11.14 -19.92 -19.36
N GLU A 84 -11.66 -20.72 -20.29
CA GLU A 84 -13.03 -21.24 -20.20
C GLU A 84 -13.20 -22.25 -19.04
N GLU A 85 -12.18 -23.06 -18.75
CA GLU A 85 -12.17 -23.94 -17.58
C GLU A 85 -12.25 -23.14 -16.27
N LYS A 86 -11.41 -22.10 -16.14
CA LYS A 86 -11.41 -21.23 -14.95
C LYS A 86 -12.72 -20.48 -14.79
N LYS A 87 -13.31 -19.98 -15.89
CA LYS A 87 -14.61 -19.31 -15.90
C LYS A 87 -15.74 -20.23 -15.43
N LYS A 88 -15.76 -21.50 -15.86
CA LYS A 88 -16.75 -22.48 -15.37
C LYS A 88 -16.58 -22.78 -13.89
N GLN A 89 -15.33 -22.97 -13.43
CA GLN A 89 -15.00 -23.15 -12.00
C GLN A 89 -15.49 -21.97 -11.15
N LEU A 90 -15.31 -20.74 -11.62
CA LEU A 90 -15.74 -19.54 -10.91
C LEU A 90 -17.26 -19.34 -10.89
N LEU A 91 -17.99 -19.91 -11.87
CA LEU A 91 -19.45 -19.84 -11.96
C LEU A 91 -20.16 -21.06 -11.34
N ASN A 92 -19.41 -22.04 -10.80
CA ASN A 92 -19.93 -23.31 -10.28
C ASN A 92 -20.85 -24.04 -11.29
N LEU A 93 -20.46 -24.07 -12.57
CA LEU A 93 -21.19 -24.73 -13.66
C LEU A 93 -20.61 -26.08 -14.05
#